data_AF-A0A818ECF8-F1
#
_entry.id   AF-A0A818ECF8-F1
#
_cell.length_a   1.000
_cell.length_b   1.000
_cell.length_c   1.000
_cell.angle_alpha   90.00
_cell.angle_beta   90.00
_cell.angle_gamma   90.00
#
_symmetry.space_group_name_H-M   'P 1'
#
loop_
_entity.id
_entity.type
_entity.pdbx_description
1 polymer ?
#
loop_
_entity_poly.entity_id
_entity_poly.type
_entity_poly.pdbx_seq_one_letter_code
_entity_poly.pdbx_strand_id
1 'polypeptide(L)'
;MNMSKKQEEEKKIFQRWYWLEKRRRKRKRRNNIIIQQSNIRSGSVVRSTPPSPSLWWSSTSLICHLKSRHHFNKICIENKWQWIKTNSTTVLINNNQQILFHPRISSSTQVILADRPLPSNGKFYWEIYMPAVYGTSIMFGIATKKQKLVSENFTNLIGIDQYGWALSHHGLLWHNGISRSYLEKSFEPLRPVLVGLEFDADVRTLSYTINNQSMGIAFDSIPKNVSIYPAVSSTSAHSTMILKHCCQICSSLREICLKIVRSTILFNNINCQLIPQHLIRQLMR
;
A
#
# COMPACT_ATOMS: atom_id res chain seq x y z
N MET A 1 -6.04 -17.23 -28.79
CA MET A 1 -6.41 -18.44 -28.04
C MET A 1 -5.43 -18.83 -26.89
N ASN A 2 -4.37 -18.05 -26.58
CA ASN A 2 -3.33 -18.48 -25.61
C ASN A 2 -3.45 -17.96 -24.16
N MET A 3 -4.36 -17.03 -23.84
CA MET A 3 -4.44 -16.50 -22.45
C MET A 3 -4.94 -17.52 -21.42
N SER A 4 -5.87 -18.41 -21.80
CA SER A 4 -6.46 -19.40 -20.89
C SER A 4 -5.40 -20.38 -20.33
N LYS A 5 -4.55 -20.93 -21.20
CA LYS A 5 -3.47 -21.86 -20.81
C LYS A 5 -2.50 -21.24 -19.79
N LYS A 6 -2.12 -19.98 -19.99
CA LYS A 6 -1.23 -19.25 -19.08
C LYS A 6 -1.84 -19.05 -17.69
N GLN A 7 -3.12 -18.65 -17.62
CA GLN A 7 -3.84 -18.52 -16.35
C GLN A 7 -4.00 -19.87 -15.63
N GLU A 8 -4.12 -20.97 -16.37
CA GLU A 8 -4.20 -22.31 -15.81
C GLU A 8 -2.84 -22.84 -15.31
N GLU A 9 -1.74 -22.51 -15.99
CA GLU A 9 -0.37 -22.76 -15.50
C GLU A 9 -0.09 -21.96 -14.21
N GLU A 10 -0.44 -20.67 -14.17
CA GLU A 10 -0.31 -19.84 -12.96
C GLU A 10 -1.10 -20.42 -11.77
N LYS A 11 -2.31 -20.94 -12.00
CA LYS A 11 -3.09 -21.69 -10.98
C LYS A 11 -2.37 -22.96 -10.53
N LYS A 12 -1.81 -23.76 -11.44
CA LYS A 12 -1.07 -24.99 -11.12
C LYS A 12 0.21 -24.70 -10.32
N ILE A 13 0.94 -23.63 -10.67
CA ILE A 13 2.12 -23.14 -9.95
C ILE A 13 1.74 -22.71 -8.52
N PHE A 14 0.68 -21.91 -8.36
CA PHE A 14 0.20 -21.48 -7.05
C PHE A 14 -0.23 -22.65 -6.15
N GLN A 15 -0.99 -23.62 -6.70
CA GLN A 15 -1.37 -24.83 -5.95
C GLN A 15 -0.15 -25.65 -5.52
N ARG A 16 0.85 -25.83 -6.40
CA ARG A 16 2.09 -26.54 -6.09
C ARG A 16 2.89 -25.83 -4.98
N TRP A 17 3.02 -24.50 -5.05
CA TRP A 17 3.65 -23.69 -4.01
C TRP A 17 2.92 -23.82 -2.66
N TYR A 18 1.59 -23.68 -2.65
CA TYR A 18 0.78 -23.81 -1.45
C TYR A 18 0.95 -25.19 -0.78
N TRP A 19 1.01 -26.25 -1.58
CA TRP A 19 1.22 -27.62 -1.10
C TRP A 19 2.63 -27.82 -0.51
N LEU A 20 3.66 -27.23 -1.13
CA LEU A 20 5.03 -27.22 -0.62
C LEU A 20 5.14 -26.45 0.72
N GLU A 21 4.51 -25.28 0.85
CA GLU A 21 4.52 -24.51 2.10
C GLU A 21 3.73 -25.23 3.20
N LYS A 22 2.64 -25.94 2.87
CA LYS A 22 1.93 -26.83 3.81
C LYS A 22 2.82 -27.99 4.29
N ARG A 23 3.65 -28.57 3.42
CA ARG A 23 4.71 -29.55 3.78
C ARG A 23 5.81 -28.92 4.66
N ARG A 24 6.26 -27.71 4.33
CA ARG A 24 7.28 -26.95 5.10
C ARG A 24 6.80 -26.63 6.51
N ARG A 25 5.53 -26.26 6.68
CA ARG A 25 4.88 -26.09 8.00
C ARG A 25 4.75 -27.41 8.77
N LYS A 26 4.43 -28.54 8.12
CA LYS A 26 4.47 -29.87 8.76
C LYS A 26 5.89 -30.25 9.22
N ARG A 27 6.93 -29.94 8.44
CA ARG A 27 8.34 -30.13 8.86
C ARG A 27 8.70 -29.22 10.04
N LYS A 28 8.38 -27.92 10.01
CA LYS A 28 8.59 -27.03 11.16
C LYS A 28 7.86 -27.51 12.43
N ARG A 29 6.61 -28.01 12.31
CA ARG A 29 5.89 -28.62 13.45
C ARG A 29 6.58 -29.89 13.96
N ARG A 30 7.04 -30.80 13.08
CA ARG A 30 7.82 -31.99 13.51
C ARG A 30 9.13 -31.59 14.18
N ASN A 31 9.89 -30.63 13.63
CA ASN A 31 11.14 -30.17 14.24
C ASN A 31 10.88 -29.48 15.59
N ASN A 32 9.81 -28.69 15.73
CA ASN A 32 9.43 -28.12 17.03
C ASN A 32 8.99 -29.20 18.04
N ILE A 33 8.35 -30.29 17.61
CA ILE A 33 8.02 -31.43 18.48
C ILE A 33 9.30 -32.16 18.92
N ILE A 34 10.28 -32.33 18.04
CA ILE A 34 11.59 -32.90 18.37
C ILE A 34 12.34 -32.02 19.38
N ILE A 35 12.32 -30.69 19.19
CA ILE A 35 12.89 -29.70 20.13
C ILE A 35 12.12 -29.66 21.46
N GLN A 36 10.81 -29.92 21.46
CA GLN A 36 10.04 -30.08 22.69
C GLN A 36 10.38 -31.39 23.41
N GLN A 37 10.62 -32.49 22.69
CA GLN A 37 11.07 -33.75 23.29
C GLN A 37 12.46 -33.64 23.93
N SER A 38 13.39 -32.85 23.38
CA SER A 38 14.67 -32.56 24.06
C SER A 38 14.49 -31.69 25.31
N ASN A 39 13.50 -30.80 25.34
CA ASN A 39 13.28 -29.86 26.45
C ASN A 39 12.39 -30.44 27.59
N ILE A 40 11.78 -31.62 27.41
CA ILE A 40 10.99 -32.29 28.46
C ILE A 40 11.86 -32.84 29.61
N ARG A 41 13.19 -32.82 29.50
CA ARG A 41 14.11 -33.13 30.62
C ARG A 41 14.28 -31.99 31.65
N SER A 42 13.60 -30.86 31.50
CA SER A 42 13.57 -29.77 32.49
C SER A 42 12.20 -29.07 32.50
N GLY A 43 11.33 -29.43 33.44
CA GLY A 43 10.07 -28.69 33.70
C GLY A 43 10.36 -27.33 34.38
N SER A 44 9.44 -26.35 34.46
CA SER A 44 8.06 -26.17 33.96
C SER A 44 7.68 -24.65 34.13
N VAL A 45 6.54 -24.05 33.75
CA VAL A 45 5.20 -24.44 33.26
C VAL A 45 4.76 -23.40 32.20
N VAL A 46 3.91 -23.74 31.21
CA VAL A 46 3.20 -22.72 30.38
C VAL A 46 1.72 -23.09 30.19
N ARG A 47 0.84 -22.08 30.30
CA ARG A 47 -0.64 -22.18 30.20
C ARG A 47 -1.15 -22.60 28.82
N SER A 48 -2.36 -23.16 28.79
CA SER A 48 -3.08 -23.65 27.62
C SER A 48 -3.45 -22.56 26.59
N THR A 49 -3.28 -22.87 25.31
CA THR A 49 -3.75 -22.06 24.17
C THR A 49 -5.16 -22.49 23.72
N PRO A 50 -6.05 -21.56 23.32
CA PRO A 50 -7.36 -21.90 22.77
C PRO A 50 -7.25 -22.56 21.37
N PRO A 51 -8.30 -23.28 20.92
CA PRO A 51 -8.26 -24.04 19.66
C PRO A 51 -8.23 -23.13 18.42
N SER A 52 -7.54 -23.59 17.38
CA SER A 52 -7.43 -22.89 16.09
C SER A 52 -8.75 -22.88 15.31
N PRO A 53 -9.18 -21.73 14.74
CA PRO A 53 -10.40 -21.65 13.94
C PRO A 53 -10.29 -22.42 12.63
N SER A 54 -11.43 -22.96 12.17
CA SER A 54 -11.56 -23.78 10.97
C SER A 54 -11.60 -22.95 9.68
N LEU A 55 -11.27 -23.60 8.55
CA LEU A 55 -11.01 -22.94 7.26
C LEU A 55 -12.30 -22.71 6.44
N TRP A 56 -13.09 -21.69 6.81
CA TRP A 56 -14.27 -21.24 6.05
C TRP A 56 -13.96 -20.03 5.14
N TRP A 57 -13.09 -20.21 4.13
CA TRP A 57 -12.78 -19.11 3.18
C TRP A 57 -12.58 -19.53 1.72
N SER A 58 -13.04 -20.73 1.33
CA SER A 58 -12.84 -21.27 -0.02
C SER A 58 -14.08 -21.47 -0.88
N SER A 59 -15.29 -21.04 -0.43
CA SER A 59 -16.54 -21.12 -1.24
C SER A 59 -17.57 -20.03 -0.91
N THR A 60 -17.17 -18.75 -0.86
CA THR A 60 -18.07 -17.59 -1.11
C THR A 60 -17.24 -16.31 -1.25
N SER A 61 -17.83 -15.26 -1.82
CA SER A 61 -17.18 -13.96 -2.03
C SER A 61 -16.84 -13.27 -0.70
N LEU A 62 -15.59 -13.41 -0.26
CA LEU A 62 -15.01 -12.55 0.78
C LEU A 62 -14.79 -11.14 0.23
N ILE A 63 -15.89 -10.39 0.12
CA ILE A 63 -15.90 -8.93 0.04
C ILE A 63 -15.17 -8.45 1.29
N CYS A 64 -13.91 -8.04 1.10
CA CYS A 64 -13.05 -7.62 2.19
C CYS A 64 -13.72 -6.47 2.96
N HIS A 65 -14.02 -6.69 4.23
CA HIS A 65 -14.74 -5.73 5.07
C HIS A 65 -13.91 -4.47 5.40
N LEU A 66 -12.62 -4.45 5.01
CA LEU A 66 -11.82 -3.24 4.86
C LEU A 66 -12.30 -2.43 3.66
N LYS A 67 -13.52 -1.90 3.74
CA LYS A 67 -13.97 -0.78 2.92
C LYS A 67 -13.18 0.46 3.37
N SER A 68 -12.83 1.32 2.41
CA SER A 68 -12.34 2.67 2.71
C SER A 68 -13.36 3.39 3.59
N ARG A 69 -12.93 3.91 4.74
CA ARG A 69 -13.72 4.85 5.55
C ARG A 69 -13.44 6.31 5.21
N HIS A 70 -12.47 6.59 4.33
CA HIS A 70 -12.55 7.78 3.49
C HIS A 70 -13.69 7.54 2.50
N HIS A 71 -14.91 7.73 3.02
CA HIS A 71 -16.14 7.76 2.25
C HIS A 71 -15.95 8.61 0.99
N PHE A 72 -16.81 8.38 -0.01
CA PHE A 72 -17.10 9.32 -1.10
C PHE A 72 -17.76 10.62 -0.58
N ASN A 73 -17.27 11.15 0.54
CA ASN A 73 -17.67 12.41 1.11
C ASN A 73 -17.41 13.53 0.10
N LYS A 74 -18.25 14.55 0.17
CA LYS A 74 -18.36 15.64 -0.83
C LYS A 74 -17.12 16.56 -0.89
N ILE A 75 -15.99 16.15 -0.30
CA ILE A 75 -14.85 16.98 0.10
C ILE A 75 -13.53 16.59 -0.62
N CYS A 76 -13.45 15.53 -1.44
CA CYS A 76 -12.22 15.21 -2.19
C CYS A 76 -12.38 15.13 -3.74
N ILE A 77 -11.44 15.70 -4.50
CA ILE A 77 -11.40 15.62 -5.97
C ILE A 77 -10.59 14.40 -6.37
N GLU A 78 -11.05 13.63 -7.36
CA GLU A 78 -10.36 12.41 -7.82
C GLU A 78 -9.01 12.77 -8.47
N ASN A 79 -7.90 12.18 -8.00
CA ASN A 79 -6.54 12.51 -8.46
C ASN A 79 -5.90 11.29 -9.14
N LYS A 80 -6.10 11.19 -10.45
CA LYS A 80 -5.69 10.02 -11.24
C LYS A 80 -4.19 10.04 -11.57
N TRP A 81 -3.46 9.21 -10.84
CA TRP A 81 -2.12 8.74 -11.19
C TRP A 81 -2.10 7.21 -11.17
N GLN A 82 -1.04 6.62 -11.74
CA GLN A 82 -0.87 5.17 -11.87
C GLN A 82 0.57 4.77 -11.56
N TRP A 83 0.84 3.49 -11.30
CA TRP A 83 2.21 3.02 -11.09
C TRP A 83 2.99 2.96 -12.41
N ILE A 84 4.29 3.31 -12.40
CA ILE A 84 5.20 3.06 -13.54
C ILE A 84 5.95 1.75 -13.33
N LYS A 85 6.00 0.93 -14.40
CA LYS A 85 6.85 -0.25 -14.44
C LYS A 85 8.30 0.19 -14.61
N THR A 86 9.13 -0.10 -13.62
CA THR A 86 10.57 0.21 -13.64
C THR A 86 11.39 -0.93 -14.24
N ASN A 87 11.08 -2.19 -13.91
CA ASN A 87 11.88 -3.36 -14.28
C ASN A 87 11.06 -4.62 -14.63
N SER A 88 11.75 -5.66 -15.10
CA SER A 88 11.22 -6.99 -15.43
C SER A 88 10.73 -7.80 -14.21
N THR A 89 11.20 -7.49 -13.01
CA THR A 89 10.82 -8.12 -11.73
C THR A 89 9.42 -7.72 -11.23
N THR A 90 8.71 -6.84 -11.95
CA THR A 90 7.35 -6.40 -11.61
C THR A 90 6.40 -6.51 -12.80
N VAL A 91 5.15 -6.87 -12.50
CA VAL A 91 4.04 -6.84 -13.46
C VAL A 91 2.98 -5.87 -12.94
N LEU A 92 2.53 -4.97 -13.82
CA LEU A 92 1.40 -4.07 -13.53
C LEU A 92 0.11 -4.66 -14.12
N ILE A 93 -0.97 -4.51 -13.37
CA ILE A 93 -2.28 -5.13 -13.62
C ILE A 93 -3.36 -4.08 -13.33
N ASN A 94 -4.57 -4.24 -13.89
CA ASN A 94 -5.73 -3.37 -13.67
C ASN A 94 -5.41 -1.89 -13.92
N ASN A 95 -5.12 -1.53 -15.18
CA ASN A 95 -4.77 -0.17 -15.60
C ASN A 95 -3.66 0.45 -14.74
N ASN A 96 -2.62 -0.35 -14.44
CA ASN A 96 -1.48 0.04 -13.61
C ASN A 96 -1.83 0.48 -12.17
N GLN A 97 -2.99 0.08 -11.64
CA GLN A 97 -3.36 0.31 -10.24
C GLN A 97 -2.92 -0.82 -9.30
N GLN A 98 -2.67 -2.02 -9.85
CA GLN A 98 -2.16 -3.17 -9.09
C GLN A 98 -0.72 -3.52 -9.51
N ILE A 99 0.16 -3.68 -8.52
CA ILE A 99 1.52 -4.20 -8.70
C ILE A 99 1.57 -5.65 -8.22
N LEU A 100 2.15 -6.52 -9.03
CA LEU A 100 2.64 -7.84 -8.64
C LEU A 100 4.18 -7.79 -8.61
N PHE A 101 4.75 -7.88 -7.42
CA PHE A 101 6.19 -7.95 -7.22
C PHE A 101 6.69 -9.40 -7.35
N HIS A 102 7.84 -9.56 -7.99
CA HIS A 102 8.61 -10.81 -8.02
C HIS A 102 7.76 -12.02 -8.44
N PRO A 103 7.20 -12.01 -9.67
CA PRO A 103 6.23 -13.00 -10.15
C PRO A 103 6.82 -14.40 -10.43
N ARG A 104 8.14 -14.59 -10.22
CA ARG A 104 8.83 -15.87 -10.36
C ARG A 104 9.56 -16.23 -9.07
N ILE A 105 10.55 -15.42 -8.70
CA ILE A 105 11.37 -15.57 -7.51
C ILE A 105 11.68 -14.19 -6.93
N SER A 106 11.91 -14.13 -5.62
CA SER A 106 12.45 -12.96 -4.93
C SER A 106 13.97 -12.92 -5.16
N SER A 107 14.46 -11.86 -5.79
CA SER A 107 15.89 -11.69 -6.11
C SER A 107 16.44 -10.31 -5.80
N SER A 108 15.61 -9.36 -5.37
CA SER A 108 15.99 -7.99 -5.02
C SER A 108 14.92 -7.30 -4.18
N THR A 109 15.23 -6.16 -3.58
CA THR A 109 14.23 -5.15 -3.22
C THR A 109 13.90 -4.31 -4.46
N GLN A 110 12.61 -4.19 -4.78
CA GLN A 110 12.13 -3.34 -5.88
C GLN A 110 11.24 -2.22 -5.33
N VAL A 111 11.54 -0.98 -5.70
CA VAL A 111 10.70 0.21 -5.49
C VAL A 111 9.92 0.51 -6.78
N ILE A 112 8.67 0.95 -6.62
CA ILE A 112 7.81 1.44 -7.70
C ILE A 112 7.30 2.83 -7.31
N LEU A 113 7.37 3.76 -8.26
CA LEU A 113 6.86 5.13 -8.13
C LEU A 113 5.59 5.31 -8.97
N ALA A 114 4.78 6.31 -8.60
CA ALA A 114 3.73 6.82 -9.47
C ALA A 114 4.28 7.42 -10.78
N ASP A 115 3.43 7.56 -11.79
CA ASP A 115 3.78 8.16 -13.08
C ASP A 115 3.99 9.68 -13.02
N ARG A 116 3.40 10.33 -12.01
CA ARG A 116 3.37 11.78 -11.84
C ARG A 116 3.71 12.15 -10.41
N PRO A 117 4.35 13.31 -10.17
CA PRO A 117 4.49 13.84 -8.83
C PRO A 117 3.12 14.29 -8.31
N LEU A 118 2.95 14.30 -7.00
CA LEU A 118 1.90 15.06 -6.34
C LEU A 118 2.13 16.56 -6.63
N PRO A 119 1.07 17.36 -6.84
CA PRO A 119 1.17 18.81 -6.93
C PRO A 119 1.89 19.42 -5.72
N SER A 120 2.46 20.62 -5.90
CA SER A 120 3.27 21.30 -4.89
C SER A 120 2.47 21.95 -3.76
N ASN A 121 1.14 21.93 -3.83
CA ASN A 121 0.20 22.54 -2.89
C ASN A 121 -1.05 21.69 -2.71
N GLY A 122 -1.77 21.87 -1.60
CA GLY A 122 -2.94 21.08 -1.22
C GLY A 122 -2.58 19.75 -0.53
N LYS A 123 -3.62 19.01 -0.13
CA LYS A 123 -3.50 17.74 0.59
C LYS A 123 -3.91 16.57 -0.31
N PHE A 124 -3.13 15.50 -0.31
CA PHE A 124 -3.34 14.33 -1.18
C PHE A 124 -3.45 13.06 -0.34
N TYR A 125 -4.50 12.28 -0.59
CA TYR A 125 -4.74 11.02 0.10
C TYR A 125 -4.83 9.87 -0.88
N TRP A 126 -4.20 8.74 -0.54
CA TRP A 126 -4.33 7.51 -1.31
C TRP A 126 -4.27 6.27 -0.43
N GLU A 127 -4.88 5.19 -0.91
CA GLU A 127 -5.00 3.92 -0.19
C GLU A 127 -4.36 2.78 -0.96
N ILE A 128 -3.51 2.02 -0.28
CA ILE A 128 -2.87 0.83 -0.80
C ILE A 128 -3.35 -0.37 0.02
N TYR A 129 -4.08 -1.25 -0.65
CA TYR A 129 -4.51 -2.53 -0.10
C TYR A 129 -3.48 -3.62 -0.42
N MET A 130 -3.04 -4.33 0.61
CA MET A 130 -2.15 -5.48 0.49
C MET A 130 -2.86 -6.72 1.06
N PRO A 131 -3.18 -7.75 0.25
CA PRO A 131 -3.96 -8.91 0.71
C PRO A 131 -3.27 -9.78 1.77
N ALA A 132 -1.94 -9.78 1.80
CA ALA A 132 -1.14 -10.53 2.77
C ALA A 132 0.24 -9.86 2.93
N VAL A 133 0.58 -9.48 4.16
CA VAL A 133 1.91 -8.93 4.51
C VAL A 133 2.88 -10.07 4.84
N TYR A 134 4.03 -10.17 4.17
CA TYR A 134 5.07 -11.16 4.46
C TYR A 134 6.42 -10.85 3.79
N GLY A 135 7.50 -11.42 4.33
CA GLY A 135 8.87 -11.33 3.79
C GLY A 135 9.74 -10.33 4.53
N THR A 136 10.89 -9.98 3.95
CA THR A 136 11.94 -9.21 4.64
C THR A 136 11.66 -7.72 4.69
N SER A 137 11.18 -7.14 3.58
CA SER A 137 10.89 -5.72 3.47
C SER A 137 9.67 -5.48 2.57
N ILE A 138 8.78 -4.65 3.11
CA ILE A 138 7.55 -4.13 2.51
C ILE A 138 7.47 -2.70 3.04
N MET A 139 7.35 -1.72 2.16
CA MET A 139 7.28 -0.31 2.55
C MET A 139 6.23 0.47 1.75
N PHE A 140 5.68 1.49 2.40
CA PHE A 140 4.69 2.42 1.87
C PHE A 140 5.16 3.84 2.18
N GLY A 141 5.13 4.75 1.21
CA GLY A 141 5.56 6.12 1.47
C GLY A 141 5.59 6.99 0.23
N ILE A 142 6.58 7.88 0.22
CA ILE A 142 6.84 8.82 -0.86
C ILE A 142 8.34 8.89 -1.17
N ALA A 143 8.68 9.30 -2.38
CA ALA A 143 10.07 9.49 -2.79
C ALA A 143 10.21 10.56 -3.88
N THR A 144 11.43 11.03 -4.10
CA THR A 144 11.79 11.84 -5.26
C THR A 144 12.21 10.94 -6.43
N LYS A 145 12.30 11.51 -7.64
CA LYS A 145 12.87 10.81 -8.82
C LYS A 145 14.32 10.34 -8.65
N LYS A 146 15.06 10.79 -7.63
CA LYS A 146 16.44 10.39 -7.34
C LYS A 146 16.54 9.11 -6.48
N GLN A 147 15.44 8.63 -5.92
CA GLN A 147 15.41 7.42 -5.07
C GLN A 147 15.91 6.19 -5.84
N LYS A 148 16.84 5.45 -5.23
CA LYS A 148 17.32 4.17 -5.77
C LYS A 148 16.16 3.18 -5.92
N LEU A 149 15.93 2.70 -7.14
CA LEU A 149 14.75 1.88 -7.47
C LEU A 149 14.94 0.38 -7.24
N VAL A 150 16.18 -0.12 -7.22
CA VAL A 150 16.52 -1.54 -7.05
C VAL A 150 17.69 -1.69 -6.08
N SER A 151 17.63 -2.72 -5.24
CA SER A 151 18.77 -3.20 -4.46
C SER A 151 18.80 -4.71 -4.49
N GLU A 152 19.94 -5.32 -4.82
CA GLU A 152 20.12 -6.78 -4.76
C GLU A 152 19.94 -7.31 -3.33
N ASN A 153 20.33 -6.52 -2.33
CA ASN A 153 20.05 -6.79 -0.93
C ASN A 153 18.56 -6.64 -0.61
N PHE A 154 18.01 -7.57 0.18
CA PHE A 154 16.67 -7.52 0.77
C PHE A 154 16.65 -6.55 1.96
N THR A 155 16.23 -5.30 1.74
CA THR A 155 16.37 -4.20 2.72
C THR A 155 15.21 -3.21 2.65
N ASN A 156 15.11 -2.32 3.64
CA ASN A 156 14.22 -1.16 3.60
C ASN A 156 14.83 -0.10 2.67
N LEU A 157 14.45 -0.13 1.39
CA LEU A 157 15.11 0.66 0.34
C LEU A 157 14.60 2.11 0.22
N ILE A 158 13.34 2.38 0.55
CA ILE A 158 12.82 3.76 0.52
C ILE A 158 13.28 4.46 1.81
N GLY A 159 13.96 5.58 1.68
CA GLY A 159 14.54 6.28 2.85
C GLY A 159 15.83 5.67 3.38
N ILE A 160 16.48 4.76 2.64
CA ILE A 160 17.89 4.39 2.87
C ILE A 160 18.83 5.59 2.66
N ASP A 161 18.36 6.57 1.88
CA ASP A 161 18.99 7.84 1.58
C ASP A 161 17.98 8.99 1.82
N GLN A 162 18.42 10.23 1.58
CA GLN A 162 17.61 11.44 1.71
C GLN A 162 16.47 11.58 0.67
N TYR A 163 16.33 10.66 -0.29
CA TYR A 163 15.40 10.79 -1.41
C TYR A 163 14.05 10.09 -1.19
N GLY A 164 13.85 9.41 -0.06
CA GLY A 164 12.60 8.74 0.29
C GLY A 164 12.20 8.90 1.76
N TRP A 165 10.90 8.77 2.02
CA TRP A 165 10.28 8.77 3.35
C TRP A 165 9.22 7.66 3.36
N ALA A 166 9.40 6.62 4.17
CA ALA A 166 8.48 5.49 4.16
C ALA A 166 8.29 4.78 5.49
N LEU A 167 7.09 4.23 5.68
CA LEU A 167 6.74 3.28 6.73
C LEU A 167 7.00 1.85 6.24
N SER A 168 7.84 1.13 6.98
CA SER A 168 8.02 -0.31 6.82
C SER A 168 6.90 -1.09 7.52
N HIS A 169 6.58 -2.28 7.01
CA HIS A 169 5.58 -3.16 7.65
C HIS A 169 5.94 -3.62 9.08
N HIS A 170 7.19 -3.41 9.52
CA HIS A 170 7.62 -3.62 10.89
C HIS A 170 7.20 -2.49 11.85
N GLY A 171 6.56 -1.42 11.36
CA GLY A 171 6.14 -0.28 12.17
C GLY A 171 7.19 0.82 12.32
N LEU A 172 8.33 0.68 11.62
CA LEU A 172 9.42 1.65 11.62
C LEU A 172 9.32 2.61 10.43
N LEU A 173 9.55 3.89 10.67
CA LEU A 173 9.74 4.93 9.66
C LEU A 173 11.20 4.99 9.25
N TRP A 174 11.45 5.22 7.95
CA TRP A 174 12.78 5.29 7.34
C TRP A 174 12.93 6.58 6.54
N HIS A 175 14.01 7.31 6.79
CA HIS A 175 14.48 8.45 6.01
C HIS A 175 15.97 8.71 6.28
N ASN A 176 16.74 9.07 5.24
CA ASN A 176 18.16 9.41 5.34
C ASN A 176 19.02 8.34 6.05
N GLY A 177 18.70 7.06 5.83
CA GLY A 177 19.37 5.92 6.45
C GLY A 177 19.02 5.69 7.94
N ILE A 178 18.25 6.59 8.55
CA ILE A 178 17.82 6.51 9.95
C ILE A 178 16.45 5.84 10.02
N SER A 179 16.28 4.94 11.01
CA SER A 179 14.99 4.33 11.32
C SER A 179 14.50 4.74 12.71
N ARG A 180 13.20 4.98 12.86
CA ARG A 180 12.55 5.26 14.15
C ARG A 180 11.24 4.50 14.31
N SER A 181 10.88 4.15 15.55
CA SER A 181 9.58 3.56 15.84
C SER A 181 8.45 4.57 15.61
N TYR A 182 7.26 4.08 15.25
CA TYR A 182 6.08 4.88 14.97
C TYR A 182 4.78 4.13 15.25
N LEU A 183 4.70 2.86 14.81
CA LEU A 183 3.63 1.98 15.25
C LEU A 183 4.07 1.22 16.50
N GLU A 184 3.18 1.11 17.49
CA GLU A 184 3.38 0.25 18.67
C GLU A 184 3.59 -1.23 18.27
N LYS A 185 2.98 -1.65 17.15
CA LYS A 185 2.99 -3.03 16.66
C LYS A 185 3.21 -3.06 15.15
N SER A 186 3.98 -4.05 14.70
CA SER A 186 4.14 -4.37 13.27
C SER A 186 2.82 -4.88 12.66
N PHE A 187 2.73 -4.85 11.34
CA PHE A 187 1.59 -5.43 10.62
C PHE A 187 1.52 -6.95 10.83
N GLU A 188 0.31 -7.48 11.08
CA GLU A 188 0.11 -8.91 11.28
C GLU A 188 0.55 -9.73 10.04
N PRO A 189 1.47 -10.70 10.19
CA PRO A 189 1.88 -11.55 9.07
C PRO A 189 0.72 -12.33 8.46
N LEU A 190 0.69 -12.39 7.12
CA LEU A 190 -0.32 -13.08 6.31
C LEU A 190 -1.76 -12.57 6.50
N ARG A 191 -1.96 -11.39 7.09
CA ARG A 191 -3.24 -10.68 7.10
C ARG A 191 -3.34 -9.64 5.99
N PRO A 192 -4.57 -9.31 5.54
CA PRO A 192 -4.80 -8.14 4.72
C PRO A 192 -4.61 -6.85 5.53
N VAL A 193 -4.06 -5.82 4.89
CA VAL A 193 -3.95 -4.47 5.46
C VAL A 193 -4.36 -3.44 4.41
N LEU A 194 -5.04 -2.38 4.86
CA LEU A 194 -5.31 -1.17 4.10
C LEU A 194 -4.44 -0.05 4.68
N VAL A 195 -3.48 0.45 3.90
CA VAL A 195 -2.59 1.56 4.29
C VAL A 195 -3.03 2.80 3.52
N GLY A 196 -3.65 3.73 4.23
CA GLY A 196 -3.87 5.10 3.77
C GLY A 196 -2.65 5.97 4.04
N LEU A 197 -2.33 6.85 3.11
CA LEU A 197 -1.27 7.85 3.22
C LEU A 197 -1.87 9.21 2.91
N GLU A 198 -1.68 10.19 3.80
CA GLU A 198 -2.03 11.59 3.54
C GLU A 198 -0.76 12.44 3.50
N PHE A 199 -0.50 13.08 2.36
CA PHE A 199 0.58 14.03 2.18
C PHE A 199 0.02 15.45 2.08
N ASP A 200 0.37 16.28 3.05
CA ASP A 200 0.08 17.71 3.04
C ASP A 200 1.23 18.44 2.33
N ALA A 201 1.01 18.92 1.10
CA ALA A 201 2.05 19.59 0.33
C ALA A 201 2.28 21.05 0.79
N ASP A 202 1.35 21.66 1.54
CA ASP A 202 1.44 23.03 2.03
C ASP A 202 2.28 23.11 3.31
N VAL A 203 1.96 22.24 4.28
CA VAL A 203 2.62 22.07 5.58
C VAL A 203 3.85 21.15 5.50
N ARG A 204 3.91 20.28 4.48
CA ARG A 204 4.99 19.30 4.25
C ARG A 204 5.07 18.17 5.27
N THR A 205 3.92 17.61 5.61
CA THR A 205 3.80 16.43 6.46
C THR A 205 3.33 15.20 5.68
N LEU A 206 3.71 14.02 6.15
CA LEU A 206 3.16 12.73 5.72
C LEU A 206 2.62 12.00 6.95
N SER A 207 1.35 11.63 6.92
CA SER A 207 0.67 10.82 7.94
C SER A 207 0.17 9.50 7.35
N TYR A 208 -0.11 8.53 8.23
CA TYR A 208 -0.56 7.20 7.84
C TYR A 208 -1.83 6.81 8.58
N THR A 209 -2.71 6.11 7.86
CA THR A 209 -3.93 5.51 8.38
C THR A 209 -3.87 4.01 8.14
N ILE A 210 -3.88 3.18 9.20
CA ILE A 210 -3.81 1.72 9.10
C ILE A 210 -5.19 1.13 9.39
N ASN A 211 -5.76 0.40 8.44
CA ASN A 211 -7.10 -0.19 8.55
C ASN A 211 -8.19 0.81 8.98
N ASN A 212 -8.10 2.04 8.47
CA ASN A 212 -8.96 3.20 8.81
C ASN A 212 -8.75 3.82 10.22
N GLN A 213 -7.67 3.49 10.93
CA GLN A 213 -7.23 4.19 12.15
C GLN A 213 -6.05 5.12 11.83
N SER A 214 -6.17 6.41 12.15
CA SER A 214 -5.06 7.36 12.01
C SER A 214 -3.97 7.06 13.03
N MET A 215 -2.71 7.08 12.59
CA MET A 215 -1.52 6.83 13.41
C MET A 215 -0.73 8.13 13.71
N GLY A 216 -1.25 9.30 13.32
CA GLY A 216 -0.62 10.60 13.53
C GLY A 216 0.32 11.04 12.39
N ILE A 217 1.17 12.03 12.66
CA ILE A 217 2.18 12.51 11.72
C ILE A 217 3.40 11.58 11.80
N ALA A 218 3.80 11.01 10.67
CA ALA A 218 4.99 10.17 10.58
C ALA A 218 6.22 11.00 10.23
N PHE A 219 6.10 11.89 9.25
CA PHE A 219 7.18 12.78 8.82
C PHE A 219 6.67 14.21 8.76
N ASP A 220 7.51 15.12 9.19
CA ASP A 220 7.36 16.57 9.09
C ASP A 220 8.50 17.14 8.23
N SER A 221 8.46 18.44 7.98
CA SER A 221 9.59 19.19 7.39
C SER A 221 10.08 18.69 6.02
N ILE A 222 9.24 18.01 5.23
CA ILE A 222 9.63 17.44 3.93
C ILE A 222 10.00 18.58 2.94
N PRO A 223 11.20 18.63 2.34
CA PRO A 223 11.69 19.82 1.64
C PRO A 223 10.74 20.31 0.53
N LYS A 224 10.48 21.63 0.43
CA LYS A 224 9.53 22.20 -0.54
C LYS A 224 10.03 22.19 -1.99
N ASN A 225 11.35 22.15 -2.20
CA ASN A 225 12.01 22.21 -3.50
C ASN A 225 12.17 20.85 -4.21
N VAL A 226 11.53 19.78 -3.72
CA VAL A 226 11.57 18.46 -4.36
C VAL A 226 10.18 18.00 -4.81
N SER A 227 10.11 17.47 -6.04
CA SER A 227 8.91 16.80 -6.55
C SER A 227 8.74 15.45 -5.87
N ILE A 228 7.59 15.27 -5.23
CA ILE A 228 7.24 14.09 -4.42
C ILE A 228 6.36 13.15 -5.23
N TYR A 229 6.70 11.85 -5.24
CA TYR A 229 5.97 10.78 -5.91
C TYR A 229 5.51 9.76 -4.85
N PRO A 230 4.25 9.28 -4.89
CA PRO A 230 3.86 8.09 -4.15
C PRO A 230 4.79 6.93 -4.48
N ALA A 231 5.23 6.20 -3.45
CA ALA A 231 6.25 5.18 -3.56
C ALA A 231 5.89 3.95 -2.72
N VAL A 232 6.17 2.77 -3.26
CA VAL A 232 6.05 1.49 -2.56
C VAL A 232 7.22 0.59 -2.87
N SER A 233 7.54 -0.33 -1.96
CA SER A 233 8.57 -1.33 -2.22
C SER A 233 8.24 -2.69 -1.63
N SER A 234 8.80 -3.73 -2.26
CA SER A 234 8.77 -5.09 -1.71
C SER A 234 9.98 -5.92 -2.12
N THR A 235 10.40 -6.78 -1.21
CA THR A 235 11.30 -7.91 -1.47
C THR A 235 10.57 -9.18 -1.89
N SER A 236 9.26 -9.25 -1.68
CA SER A 236 8.58 -10.53 -1.47
C SER A 236 8.01 -11.14 -2.75
N ALA A 237 8.41 -12.38 -3.04
CA ALA A 237 7.91 -13.17 -4.17
C ALA A 237 6.38 -13.25 -4.15
N HIS A 238 5.74 -12.93 -5.28
CA HIS A 238 4.28 -12.96 -5.48
C HIS A 238 3.48 -12.03 -4.52
N SER A 239 4.13 -11.03 -3.93
CA SER A 239 3.42 -10.03 -3.13
C SER A 239 2.68 -9.02 -4.03
N THR A 240 1.50 -8.59 -3.58
CA THR A 240 0.63 -7.71 -4.36
C THR A 240 0.25 -6.47 -3.56
N MET A 241 0.24 -5.33 -4.24
CA MET A 241 -0.24 -4.05 -3.72
C MET A 241 -1.23 -3.46 -4.71
N ILE A 242 -2.37 -2.98 -4.21
CA ILE A 242 -3.48 -2.50 -5.03
C ILE A 242 -3.82 -1.08 -4.57
N LEU A 243 -3.63 -0.10 -5.45
CA LEU A 243 -4.15 1.26 -5.27
C LEU A 243 -5.68 1.18 -5.30
N LYS A 244 -6.32 1.53 -4.18
CA LYS A 244 -7.79 1.48 -4.01
C LYS A 244 -8.45 2.82 -4.21
N HIS A 245 -7.80 3.89 -3.76
CA HIS A 245 -8.29 5.25 -3.83
C HIS A 245 -7.12 6.21 -3.98
N CYS A 246 -7.35 7.33 -4.68
CA CYS A 246 -6.40 8.44 -4.81
C CYS A 246 -7.17 9.73 -5.07
N CYS A 247 -6.95 10.74 -4.25
CA CYS A 247 -7.67 12.01 -4.30
C CYS A 247 -6.84 13.19 -3.78
N GLN A 248 -7.28 14.39 -4.13
CA GLN A 248 -6.93 15.63 -3.45
C GLN A 248 -8.05 15.97 -2.47
N ILE A 249 -7.71 16.25 -1.22
CA ILE A 249 -8.67 16.71 -0.21
C ILE A 249 -8.88 18.22 -0.40
N CYS A 250 -10.13 18.65 -0.60
CA CYS A 250 -10.52 20.05 -0.51
C CYS A 250 -10.42 20.48 0.96
N SER A 251 -9.50 21.36 1.29
CA SER A 251 -9.32 21.85 2.67
C SER A 251 -10.00 23.21 2.88
N SER A 252 -10.18 24.00 1.82
CA SER A 252 -10.82 25.31 1.88
C SER A 252 -12.32 25.26 1.57
N LEU A 253 -13.08 26.18 2.20
CA LEU A 253 -14.49 26.40 1.87
C LEU A 253 -14.70 26.63 0.36
N ARG A 254 -13.78 27.35 -0.29
CA ARG A 254 -13.83 27.63 -1.74
C ARG A 254 -13.75 26.35 -2.57
N GLU A 255 -12.82 25.44 -2.28
CA GLU A 255 -12.71 24.16 -3.01
C GLU A 255 -13.92 23.26 -2.77
N ILE A 256 -14.46 23.26 -1.54
CA ILE A 256 -15.68 22.53 -1.19
C ILE A 256 -16.88 23.09 -1.97
N CYS A 257 -17.08 24.41 -1.96
CA CYS A 257 -18.13 25.08 -2.73
C CYS A 257 -18.00 24.84 -4.24
N LEU A 258 -16.81 25.00 -4.82
CA LEU A 258 -16.57 24.74 -6.24
C LEU A 258 -16.87 23.29 -6.61
N LYS A 259 -16.46 22.31 -5.78
CA LYS A 259 -16.78 20.90 -6.01
C LYS A 259 -18.30 20.64 -5.93
N ILE A 260 -18.99 21.19 -4.93
CA ILE A 260 -20.44 21.04 -4.79
C ILE A 260 -21.15 21.62 -6.02
N VAL A 261 -20.84 22.88 -6.37
CA VAL A 261 -21.42 23.57 -7.53
C VAL A 261 -21.16 22.80 -8.83
N ARG A 262 -19.94 22.31 -9.07
CA ARG A 262 -19.62 21.47 -10.24
C ARG A 262 -20.48 20.20 -10.27
N SER A 263 -20.65 19.53 -9.12
CA SER A 263 -21.47 18.31 -9.05
C SER A 263 -22.95 18.60 -9.32
N THR A 264 -23.50 19.71 -8.84
CA THR A 264 -24.89 20.13 -9.09
C THR A 264 -25.12 20.51 -10.55
N ILE A 265 -24.20 21.25 -11.18
CA ILE A 265 -24.31 21.65 -12.59
C ILE A 265 -24.27 20.41 -13.51
N LEU A 266 -23.30 19.50 -13.28
CA LEU A 266 -23.17 18.26 -14.05
C LEU A 266 -24.39 17.34 -13.89
N PHE A 267 -24.95 17.25 -12.68
CA PHE A 267 -26.12 16.41 -12.42
C PHE A 267 -27.40 16.96 -13.08
N ASN A 268 -27.58 18.28 -13.09
CA ASN A 268 -28.78 18.93 -13.62
C ASN A 268 -28.68 19.37 -15.09
N ASN A 269 -27.56 19.12 -15.78
CA ASN A 269 -27.29 19.63 -17.14
C ASN A 269 -27.57 21.14 -17.31
N ILE A 270 -27.30 21.94 -16.28
CA ILE A 270 -27.64 23.37 -16.29
C ILE A 270 -26.83 24.10 -17.35
N ASN A 271 -27.54 24.79 -18.24
CA ASN A 271 -26.94 25.52 -19.34
C ASN A 271 -26.04 26.66 -18.78
N CYS A 272 -24.73 26.54 -18.98
CA CYS A 272 -23.73 27.32 -18.24
C CYS A 272 -23.68 28.82 -18.58
N GLN A 273 -24.54 29.31 -19.49
CA GLN A 273 -24.58 30.71 -19.95
C GLN A 273 -24.88 31.72 -18.83
N LEU A 274 -25.51 31.30 -17.73
CA LEU A 274 -25.81 32.16 -16.56
C LEU A 274 -24.65 32.27 -15.56
N ILE A 275 -23.58 31.49 -15.72
CA ILE A 275 -22.45 31.48 -14.76
C ILE A 275 -21.37 32.45 -15.26
N PRO A 276 -20.85 33.36 -14.42
CA PRO A 276 -19.74 34.24 -14.80
C PRO A 276 -18.54 33.47 -15.36
N GLN A 277 -18.01 33.92 -16.49
CA GLN A 277 -17.00 33.18 -17.27
C GLN A 277 -15.72 32.83 -16.47
N HIS A 278 -15.33 33.70 -15.52
CA HIS A 278 -14.20 33.46 -14.62
C HIS A 278 -14.44 32.28 -13.66
N LEU A 279 -15.71 31.99 -13.34
CA LEU A 279 -16.14 30.96 -12.42
C LEU A 279 -16.32 29.63 -13.17
N ILE A 280 -16.81 29.66 -14.42
CA ILE A 280 -16.76 28.50 -15.34
C ILE A 280 -15.31 28.00 -15.50
N ARG A 281 -14.34 28.90 -15.73
CA ARG A 281 -12.91 28.54 -15.84
C ARG A 281 -12.35 27.88 -14.57
N GLN A 282 -12.92 28.16 -13.40
CA GLN A 282 -12.53 27.52 -12.13
C GLN A 282 -13.25 26.19 -11.91
N LEU A 283 -14.50 26.06 -12.36
CA LEU A 283 -15.28 24.82 -12.30
C LEU A 283 -14.81 23.76 -13.30
N MET A 284 -14.14 24.16 -14.39
CA MET A 284 -13.68 23.25 -15.45
C MET A 284 -12.24 22.72 -15.26
N ARG A 285 -11.46 23.29 -14.33
CA ARG A 285 -10.15 22.77 -13.92
C ARG A 285 -10.27 21.54 -13.03
#